data_AF-A0A0K0DGN5-F1
#
_entry.id   AF-A0A0K0DGN5-F1
#
_cell.length_a   1.000
_cell.length_b   1.000
_cell.length_c   1.000
_cell.angle_alpha   90.00
_cell.angle_beta   90.00
_cell.angle_gamma   90.00
#
_symmetry.space_group_name_H-M   'P 1'
#
loop_
_entity.id
_entity.type
_entity.pdbx_description
1 polymer ?
#
loop_
_entity_poly.entity_id
_entity_poly.type
_entity_poly.pdbx_seq_one_letter_code
_entity_poly.pdbx_strand_id
1 'polypeptide(L)'
;MGLKRQIVKRLCADGNEVVGFPRLPTIKMPVVEPHEKSGALVVVGEREVEDYTMHPLVSGDAFRPEDIRLEEVHQMESTSSGVCHHVTRHKLEKLIARIQSDYRKRAFETAEVDLQSEEAFDLARKGIPRARLFGAQIIYECSVKRFHLPCFIHELGVNLGTTASCARLRRASIGPFHSSHALLEKQISLQNILRNIELCRRIMNSLGKDEGVIYENNSPYEEVRDVVDGLDLHIDHEYDAMRPVWPRNYT
;
A
#
# COMPACT_ATOMS: atom_id res chain seq x y z
N MET A 1 -14.43 -8.27 13.58
CA MET A 1 -14.54 -7.45 12.34
C MET A 1 -13.14 -7.23 11.81
N GLY A 2 -12.94 -7.16 10.50
CA GLY A 2 -11.64 -6.78 9.92
C GLY A 2 -11.51 -5.26 9.82
N LEU A 3 -10.31 -4.73 10.08
CA LEU A 3 -10.04 -3.29 10.19
C LEU A 3 -10.50 -2.49 8.96
N LYS A 4 -10.26 -3.00 7.74
CA LYS A 4 -10.74 -2.38 6.49
C LYS A 4 -12.24 -2.10 6.50
N ARG A 5 -13.06 -3.04 6.99
CA ARG A 5 -14.52 -2.91 7.04
C ARG A 5 -14.97 -1.87 8.07
N GLN A 6 -14.20 -1.66 9.14
CA GLN A 6 -14.45 -0.56 10.09
C GLN A 6 -14.09 0.80 9.48
N ILE A 7 -12.96 0.91 8.79
CA ILE A 7 -12.54 2.14 8.09
C ILE A 7 -13.57 2.52 7.02
N VAL A 8 -13.91 1.61 6.09
CA VAL A 8 -14.93 1.87 5.06
C VAL A 8 -16.27 2.27 5.67
N LYS A 9 -16.77 1.52 6.68
CA LYS A 9 -18.05 1.86 7.33
C LYS A 9 -18.01 3.27 7.97
N ARG A 10 -16.91 3.65 8.63
CA ARG A 10 -16.79 4.97 9.25
C ARG A 10 -16.67 6.08 8.21
N LEU A 11 -15.93 5.85 7.12
CA LEU A 11 -15.84 6.80 5.99
C LEU A 11 -17.20 7.05 5.34
N CYS A 12 -17.99 6.00 5.07
CA CYS A 12 -19.34 6.16 4.52
C CYS A 12 -20.24 6.94 5.49
N ALA A 13 -20.27 6.54 6.77
CA ALA A 13 -21.10 7.20 7.78
C ALA A 13 -20.76 8.69 7.97
N ASP A 14 -19.48 9.01 8.19
CA ASP A 14 -19.01 10.39 8.35
C ASP A 14 -19.19 11.22 7.07
N GLY A 15 -19.06 10.59 5.89
CA GLY A 15 -19.24 11.26 4.59
C GLY A 15 -20.69 11.61 4.31
N ASN A 16 -21.60 10.65 4.56
CA ASN A 16 -23.04 10.86 4.40
C ASN A 16 -23.59 11.86 5.44
N GLU A 17 -23.04 11.89 6.65
CA GLU A 17 -23.32 12.92 7.67
C GLU A 17 -22.92 14.33 7.21
N VAL A 18 -21.79 14.47 6.49
CA VAL A 18 -21.30 15.76 5.97
C VAL A 18 -22.04 16.23 4.71
N VAL A 19 -22.44 15.32 3.83
CA VAL A 19 -23.25 15.66 2.63
C VAL A 19 -24.70 15.95 3.00
N GLY A 20 -25.25 15.22 3.97
CA GLY A 20 -26.65 15.31 4.35
C GLY A 20 -27.60 14.83 3.25
N PHE A 21 -28.80 15.40 3.21
CA PHE A 21 -29.78 15.10 2.18
C PHE A 21 -29.47 15.91 0.90
N PRO A 22 -29.31 15.27 -0.28
CA PRO A 22 -29.00 15.98 -1.51
C PRO A 22 -30.19 16.82 -1.96
N ARG A 23 -29.92 18.03 -2.49
CA ARG A 23 -30.95 18.82 -3.18
C ARG A 23 -31.23 18.18 -4.52
N LEU A 24 -32.47 17.74 -4.73
CA LEU A 24 -32.92 17.20 -6.00
C LEU A 24 -32.91 18.32 -7.06
N PRO A 25 -32.50 18.03 -8.31
CA PRO A 25 -32.69 18.96 -9.41
C PRO A 25 -34.18 19.01 -9.79
N THR A 26 -34.62 20.14 -10.34
CA THR A 26 -35.98 20.30 -10.84
C THR A 26 -36.04 19.96 -12.32
N ILE A 27 -36.95 19.06 -12.71
CA ILE A 27 -37.26 18.73 -14.10
C ILE A 27 -38.58 19.36 -14.52
N LYS A 28 -38.70 19.63 -15.82
CA LYS A 28 -39.93 20.14 -16.43
C LYS A 28 -40.73 18.99 -17.03
N MET A 29 -41.94 18.79 -16.52
CA MET A 29 -42.92 17.85 -17.08
C MET A 29 -43.93 18.60 -17.94
N PRO A 30 -44.24 18.14 -19.16
CA PRO A 30 -45.30 18.75 -19.96
C PRO A 30 -46.68 18.53 -19.30
N VAL A 31 -47.46 19.60 -19.15
CA VAL A 31 -48.86 19.55 -18.75
C VAL A 31 -49.69 19.32 -20.00
N VAL A 32 -50.47 18.23 -20.01
CA VAL A 32 -51.16 17.73 -21.20
C VAL A 32 -52.66 17.73 -20.95
N GLU A 33 -53.42 18.40 -21.81
CA GLU A 33 -54.88 18.55 -21.70
C GLU A 33 -55.58 18.15 -23.02
N PRO A 34 -56.83 17.67 -22.98
CA PRO A 34 -57.57 17.29 -24.19
C PRO A 34 -58.06 18.52 -24.96
N HIS A 35 -57.66 18.64 -26.22
CA HIS A 35 -58.05 19.75 -27.09
C HIS A 35 -59.57 19.76 -27.37
N GLU A 36 -60.21 20.90 -27.06
CA GLU A 36 -61.67 21.10 -26.93
C GLU A 36 -62.54 20.50 -28.04
N LYS A 37 -62.03 20.44 -29.28
CA LYS A 37 -62.80 20.06 -30.49
C LYS A 37 -62.46 18.67 -31.04
N SER A 38 -61.38 18.05 -30.58
CA SER A 38 -60.90 16.77 -31.13
C SER A 38 -60.58 15.71 -30.07
N GLY A 39 -60.54 16.07 -28.78
CA GLY A 39 -60.14 15.18 -27.70
C GLY A 39 -58.66 14.76 -27.73
N ALA A 40 -57.90 15.22 -28.73
CA ALA A 40 -56.48 14.92 -28.88
C ALA A 40 -55.68 15.60 -27.75
N LEU A 41 -54.74 14.88 -27.15
CA LEU A 41 -53.89 15.38 -26.08
C LEU A 41 -52.89 16.41 -26.65
N VAL A 42 -52.88 17.62 -26.07
CA VAL A 42 -52.00 18.73 -26.44
C VAL A 42 -51.25 19.23 -25.21
N VAL A 43 -49.97 19.56 -25.36
CA VAL A 43 -49.17 20.18 -24.29
C VAL A 43 -49.58 21.65 -24.16
N VAL A 44 -50.15 22.01 -23.01
CA VAL A 44 -50.64 23.37 -22.72
C VAL A 44 -49.60 24.20 -21.95
N GLY A 45 -48.66 23.55 -21.27
CA GLY A 45 -47.56 24.23 -20.59
C GLY A 45 -46.53 23.27 -20.00
N GLU A 46 -45.60 23.81 -19.23
CA GLU A 46 -44.58 23.05 -18.50
C GLU A 46 -44.81 23.21 -16.98
N ARG A 47 -44.74 22.12 -16.23
CA ARG A 47 -44.75 22.12 -14.77
C ARG A 47 -43.39 21.68 -14.25
N GLU A 48 -42.84 22.48 -13.35
CA GLU A 48 -41.63 22.13 -12.59
C GLU A 48 -41.95 21.14 -11.46
N VAL A 49 -41.17 20.07 -11.38
CA VAL A 49 -41.30 18.95 -10.43
C VAL A 49 -39.90 18.49 -10.01
N GLU A 50 -39.70 18.06 -8.77
CA GLU A 50 -38.41 17.51 -8.31
C GLU A 50 -38.10 16.17 -9.02
N ASP A 51 -36.86 15.97 -9.43
CA ASP A 51 -36.39 14.71 -10.01
C ASP A 51 -36.00 13.71 -8.91
N TYR A 52 -36.94 12.81 -8.60
CA TYR A 52 -36.70 11.73 -7.64
C TYR A 52 -35.79 10.61 -8.17
N THR A 53 -35.33 10.65 -9.43
CA THR A 53 -34.37 9.67 -9.97
C THR A 53 -33.06 9.69 -9.17
N MET A 54 -32.62 10.88 -8.76
CA MET A 54 -31.41 11.12 -7.95
C MET A 54 -31.65 11.03 -6.43
N HIS A 55 -32.84 10.60 -5.99
CA HIS A 55 -33.20 10.57 -4.57
C HIS A 55 -32.51 9.40 -3.83
N PRO A 56 -32.09 9.55 -2.56
CA PRO A 56 -31.37 8.49 -1.84
C PRO A 56 -32.12 7.16 -1.67
N LEU A 57 -33.45 7.14 -1.75
CA LEU A 57 -34.21 5.87 -1.76
C LEU A 57 -34.11 5.09 -3.09
N VAL A 58 -33.64 5.74 -4.17
CA VAL A 58 -33.47 5.17 -5.51
C VAL A 58 -31.98 5.02 -5.84
N SER A 59 -31.22 6.13 -5.76
CA SER A 59 -29.78 6.17 -6.00
C SER A 59 -28.92 5.77 -4.79
N GLY A 60 -29.51 5.47 -3.63
CA GLY A 60 -28.77 5.13 -2.41
C GLY A 60 -28.09 6.33 -1.74
N ASP A 61 -27.37 6.07 -0.65
CA ASP A 61 -26.53 7.07 0.01
C ASP A 61 -25.40 7.58 -0.91
N ALA A 62 -24.94 8.80 -0.68
CA ALA A 62 -23.93 9.49 -1.50
C ALA A 62 -22.53 8.85 -1.44
N PHE A 63 -22.18 8.18 -0.33
CA PHE A 63 -21.01 7.33 -0.18
C PHE A 63 -21.44 5.92 0.23
N ARG A 64 -21.10 4.94 -0.60
CA ARG A 64 -21.39 3.52 -0.41
C ARG A 64 -20.09 2.75 -0.11
N PRO A 65 -20.16 1.59 0.56
CA PRO A 65 -18.96 0.78 0.83
C PRO A 65 -18.31 0.21 -0.44
N GLU A 66 -19.03 0.13 -1.55
CA GLU A 66 -18.51 -0.29 -2.87
C GLU A 66 -17.58 0.76 -3.50
N ASP A 67 -17.76 2.05 -3.17
CA ASP A 67 -17.00 3.16 -3.75
C ASP A 67 -15.58 3.27 -3.15
N ILE A 68 -15.36 2.70 -1.97
CA ILE A 68 -14.15 2.90 -1.16
C ILE A 68 -13.25 1.66 -1.18
N ARG A 69 -12.22 1.70 -2.03
CA ARG A 69 -11.17 0.66 -2.07
C ARG A 69 -10.07 0.94 -1.04
N LEU A 70 -9.62 -0.10 -0.32
CA LEU A 70 -8.54 -0.03 0.67
C LEU A 70 -7.55 -1.20 0.51
N GLU A 71 -6.32 -0.87 0.15
CA GLU A 71 -5.23 -1.82 -0.10
C GLU A 71 -4.14 -1.74 0.98
N GLU A 72 -3.44 -2.86 1.21
CA GLU A 72 -2.40 -2.98 2.23
C GLU A 72 -1.03 -3.16 1.56
N VAL A 73 -0.33 -2.05 1.35
CA VAL A 73 0.99 -2.02 0.67
C VAL A 73 2.05 -2.86 1.42
N HIS A 74 1.91 -3.04 2.73
CA HIS A 74 2.83 -3.81 3.56
C HIS A 74 2.06 -4.65 4.58
N GLN A 75 1.90 -5.96 4.31
CA GLN A 75 1.36 -6.91 5.28
C GLN A 75 2.35 -7.20 6.42
N MET A 76 1.83 -7.64 7.56
CA MET A 76 2.59 -8.01 8.74
C MET A 76 1.96 -9.21 9.45
N GLU A 77 2.79 -9.98 10.17
CA GLU A 77 2.33 -11.08 11.01
C GLU A 77 1.47 -10.60 12.18
N SER A 78 0.51 -11.42 12.59
CA SER A 78 -0.45 -11.11 13.67
C SER A 78 0.19 -10.88 15.04
N THR A 79 1.40 -11.37 15.26
CA THR A 79 2.23 -11.15 16.47
C THR A 79 3.06 -9.85 16.43
N SER A 80 3.05 -9.16 15.28
CA SER A 80 3.86 -7.98 15.01
C SER A 80 2.99 -6.71 14.90
N SER A 81 3.45 -5.62 15.52
CA SER A 81 2.69 -4.35 15.61
C SER A 81 3.54 -3.16 15.16
N GLY A 82 2.94 -2.15 14.49
CA GLY A 82 3.60 -0.89 14.09
C GLY A 82 4.38 -0.94 12.76
N VAL A 83 5.47 -0.17 12.63
CA VAL A 83 6.36 -0.02 11.44
C VAL A 83 7.84 0.15 11.90
N CYS A 84 9.00 -0.50 11.56
CA CYS A 84 10.29 -0.41 12.37
C CYS A 84 11.59 0.15 11.76
N HIS A 85 12.44 0.70 12.67
CA HIS A 85 13.73 1.39 12.43
C HIS A 85 14.96 1.01 13.30
N HIS A 86 14.85 0.34 14.46
CA HIS A 86 16.03 0.17 15.35
C HIS A 86 17.09 -0.79 14.79
N VAL A 87 16.70 -1.99 14.39
CA VAL A 87 17.55 -2.93 13.64
C VAL A 87 17.08 -2.92 12.18
N THR A 88 17.84 -2.28 11.31
CA THR A 88 17.64 -2.30 9.86
C THR A 88 18.66 -3.23 9.21
N ARG A 89 18.37 -3.73 8.01
CA ARG A 89 19.30 -4.54 7.21
C ARG A 89 20.68 -3.86 7.09
N HIS A 90 20.72 -2.58 6.72
CA HIS A 90 21.95 -1.79 6.64
C HIS A 90 22.74 -1.72 7.96
N LYS A 91 22.08 -1.59 9.12
CA LYS A 91 22.78 -1.60 10.42
C LYS A 91 23.37 -2.98 10.72
N LEU A 92 22.67 -4.05 10.36
CA LEU A 92 23.17 -5.43 10.53
C LEU A 92 24.34 -5.72 9.58
N GLU A 93 24.26 -5.29 8.32
CA GLU A 93 25.34 -5.38 7.34
C GLU A 93 26.57 -4.58 7.78
N LYS A 94 26.40 -3.37 8.33
CA LYS A 94 27.50 -2.57 8.90
C LYS A 94 28.16 -3.25 10.11
N LEU A 95 27.38 -3.91 10.96
CA LEU A 95 27.89 -4.70 12.09
C LEU A 95 28.63 -5.95 11.60
N ILE A 96 28.12 -6.64 10.59
CA ILE A 96 28.77 -7.82 9.98
C ILE A 96 30.07 -7.43 9.26
N ALA A 97 30.09 -6.32 8.52
CA ALA A 97 31.30 -5.79 7.91
C ALA A 97 32.37 -5.44 8.95
N ARG A 98 31.98 -4.89 10.11
CA ARG A 98 32.89 -4.69 11.24
C ARG A 98 33.44 -6.03 11.76
N ILE A 99 32.57 -6.99 12.03
CA ILE A 99 32.98 -8.34 12.49
C ILE A 99 33.96 -8.98 11.49
N GLN A 100 33.68 -8.94 10.19
CA GLN A 100 34.62 -9.41 9.16
C GLN A 100 35.97 -8.68 9.23
N SER A 101 35.98 -7.35 9.42
CA SER A 101 37.22 -6.58 9.52
C SER A 101 38.05 -6.90 10.76
N ASP A 102 37.39 -7.23 11.88
CA ASP A 102 38.05 -7.63 13.13
C ASP A 102 38.59 -9.08 13.02
N TYR A 103 37.83 -10.01 12.41
CA TYR A 103 38.31 -11.37 12.15
C TYR A 103 39.41 -11.43 11.08
N ARG A 104 39.42 -10.53 10.09
CA ARG A 104 40.52 -10.43 9.11
C ARG A 104 41.86 -10.07 9.77
N LYS A 105 41.86 -9.17 10.76
CA LYS A 105 43.08 -8.86 11.55
C LYS A 105 43.53 -10.05 12.37
N ARG A 106 42.59 -10.62 13.14
CA ARG A 106 42.81 -11.84 13.94
C ARG A 106 43.32 -13.02 13.12
N ALA A 107 43.00 -13.12 11.83
CA ALA A 107 43.51 -14.18 10.98
C ALA A 107 45.05 -14.15 10.82
N PHE A 108 45.66 -12.98 10.70
CA PHE A 108 47.13 -12.84 10.65
C PHE A 108 47.74 -13.06 12.04
N GLU A 109 47.13 -12.49 13.09
CA GLU A 109 47.53 -12.73 14.49
C GLU A 109 47.54 -14.24 14.84
N THR A 110 46.51 -14.98 14.41
CA THR A 110 46.33 -16.43 14.62
C THR A 110 47.18 -17.30 13.67
N ALA A 111 47.84 -16.69 12.68
CA ALA A 111 48.85 -17.36 11.86
C ALA A 111 50.25 -17.31 12.49
N GLU A 112 50.41 -16.56 13.60
CA GLU A 112 51.68 -16.26 14.28
C GLU A 112 52.68 -15.50 13.39
N VAL A 113 52.17 -14.68 12.45
CA VAL A 113 52.98 -13.93 11.50
C VAL A 113 52.87 -12.42 11.78
N ASP A 114 54.01 -11.75 11.96
CA ASP A 114 54.04 -10.30 12.16
C ASP A 114 53.54 -9.55 10.92
N LEU A 115 52.70 -8.53 11.14
CA LEU A 115 52.00 -7.79 10.10
C LEU A 115 52.91 -6.87 9.26
N GLN A 116 54.19 -6.68 9.66
CA GLN A 116 55.20 -5.96 8.87
C GLN A 116 56.17 -6.90 8.14
N SER A 117 56.04 -8.22 8.33
CA SER A 117 56.92 -9.21 7.72
C SER A 117 56.60 -9.50 6.24
N GLU A 118 57.62 -9.95 5.51
CA GLU A 118 57.48 -10.45 4.13
C GLU A 118 56.56 -11.69 4.06
N GLU A 119 56.56 -12.54 5.10
CA GLU A 119 55.66 -13.70 5.19
C GLU A 119 54.17 -13.26 5.26
N ALA A 120 53.85 -12.19 6.02
CA ALA A 120 52.49 -11.65 6.06
C ALA A 120 52.06 -11.04 4.72
N PHE A 121 52.96 -10.33 4.04
CA PHE A 121 52.70 -9.80 2.69
C PHE A 121 52.41 -10.93 1.70
N ASP A 122 53.23 -11.99 1.71
CA ASP A 122 53.12 -13.08 0.77
C ASP A 122 51.96 -14.06 1.11
N LEU A 123 51.48 -14.06 2.36
CA LEU A 123 50.19 -14.66 2.75
C LEU A 123 49.01 -13.79 2.28
N ALA A 124 49.06 -12.46 2.48
CA ALA A 124 48.00 -11.55 2.05
C ALA A 124 47.76 -11.59 0.53
N ARG A 125 48.81 -11.80 -0.27
CA ARG A 125 48.70 -12.05 -1.73
C ARG A 125 47.95 -13.33 -2.09
N LYS A 126 47.91 -14.32 -1.19
CA LYS A 126 47.19 -15.60 -1.33
C LYS A 126 45.77 -15.53 -0.76
N GLY A 127 45.46 -14.52 0.05
CA GLY A 127 44.12 -14.23 0.60
C GLY A 127 44.14 -14.00 2.11
N ILE A 128 43.01 -14.26 2.77
CA ILE A 128 42.94 -14.27 4.23
C ILE A 128 43.58 -15.58 4.71
N PRO A 129 44.63 -15.56 5.57
CA PRO A 129 45.29 -16.77 6.04
C PRO A 129 44.37 -17.63 6.92
N ARG A 130 44.64 -18.94 6.96
CA ARG A 130 43.96 -19.85 7.90
C ARG A 130 44.62 -19.78 9.27
N ALA A 131 43.83 -20.04 10.32
CA ALA A 131 44.36 -20.23 11.68
C ALA A 131 45.41 -21.35 11.68
N ARG A 132 46.58 -21.07 12.26
CA ARG A 132 47.67 -22.04 12.45
C ARG A 132 47.48 -22.85 13.75
N LEU A 133 46.85 -22.23 14.75
CA LEU A 133 46.56 -22.81 16.06
C LEU A 133 45.27 -23.64 16.05
N PHE A 134 45.34 -24.85 16.60
CA PHE A 134 44.17 -25.72 16.79
C PHE A 134 43.15 -25.08 17.76
N GLY A 135 41.89 -25.01 17.35
CA GLY A 135 40.79 -24.45 18.13
C GLY A 135 40.48 -22.96 17.90
N ALA A 136 41.35 -22.22 17.20
CA ALA A 136 41.10 -20.81 16.91
C ALA A 136 40.18 -20.63 15.68
N GLN A 137 38.92 -20.23 15.91
CA GLN A 137 37.90 -20.18 14.86
C GLN A 137 37.80 -18.79 14.21
N ILE A 138 38.01 -18.73 12.89
CA ILE A 138 38.01 -17.49 12.09
C ILE A 138 36.76 -17.44 11.19
N ILE A 139 36.12 -16.28 11.12
CA ILE A 139 35.02 -15.98 10.19
C ILE A 139 35.59 -15.22 8.97
N TYR A 140 35.70 -15.90 7.83
CA TYR A 140 36.22 -15.30 6.58
C TYR A 140 35.20 -14.42 5.87
N GLU A 141 33.93 -14.86 5.84
CA GLU A 141 32.80 -14.17 5.23
C GLU A 141 31.52 -14.43 6.05
N CYS A 142 30.60 -13.47 6.04
CA CYS A 142 29.25 -13.58 6.60
C CYS A 142 28.35 -12.57 5.87
N SER A 143 27.14 -12.95 5.45
CA SER A 143 26.26 -12.10 4.62
C SER A 143 24.77 -12.24 4.95
N VAL A 144 24.03 -11.12 4.88
CA VAL A 144 22.60 -11.05 5.25
C VAL A 144 21.74 -11.46 4.05
N LYS A 145 21.48 -12.76 3.88
CA LYS A 145 20.65 -13.27 2.76
C LYS A 145 19.17 -12.88 2.91
N ARG A 146 18.61 -12.96 4.11
CA ARG A 146 17.25 -12.51 4.46
C ARG A 146 17.27 -11.97 5.89
N PHE A 147 16.56 -10.87 6.15
CA PHE A 147 16.40 -10.31 7.49
C PHE A 147 14.92 -10.35 7.90
N HIS A 148 14.60 -11.27 8.81
CA HIS A 148 13.28 -11.42 9.41
C HIS A 148 13.48 -11.65 10.91
N LEU A 149 12.96 -10.72 11.73
CA LEU A 149 13.37 -10.56 13.12
C LEU A 149 12.95 -11.74 14.04
N PRO A 150 11.77 -12.39 13.88
CA PRO A 150 11.45 -13.64 14.58
C PRO A 150 12.46 -14.76 14.32
N CYS A 151 12.81 -15.03 13.05
CA CYS A 151 13.84 -16.03 12.72
C CYS A 151 15.19 -15.68 13.33
N PHE A 152 15.63 -14.42 13.28
CA PHE A 152 16.89 -14.01 13.91
C PHE A 152 16.91 -14.26 15.42
N ILE A 153 15.79 -14.02 16.11
CA ILE A 153 15.66 -14.32 17.54
C ILE A 153 15.68 -15.84 17.79
N HIS A 154 15.01 -16.63 16.96
CA HIS A 154 15.03 -18.10 17.06
C HIS A 154 16.44 -18.68 16.87
N GLU A 155 17.14 -18.25 15.82
CA GLU A 155 18.54 -18.60 15.53
C GLU A 155 19.46 -18.25 16.69
N LEU A 156 19.31 -17.08 17.33
CA LEU A 156 20.08 -16.73 18.52
C LEU A 156 19.82 -17.69 19.69
N GLY A 157 18.60 -18.17 19.89
CA GLY A 157 18.30 -19.21 20.87
C GLY A 157 19.05 -20.50 20.59
N VAL A 158 18.94 -21.01 19.35
CA VAL A 158 19.59 -22.25 18.89
C VAL A 158 21.10 -22.17 19.05
N ASN A 159 21.72 -21.06 18.65
CA ASN A 159 23.17 -20.82 18.81
C ASN A 159 23.63 -20.72 20.28
N LEU A 160 22.71 -20.46 21.22
CA LEU A 160 22.97 -20.49 22.66
C LEU A 160 22.61 -21.85 23.31
N GLY A 161 22.24 -22.87 22.53
CA GLY A 161 21.79 -24.17 23.05
C GLY A 161 20.43 -24.14 23.75
N THR A 162 19.58 -23.17 23.40
CA THR A 162 18.28 -22.91 24.05
C THR A 162 17.17 -22.72 23.01
N THR A 163 15.92 -22.53 23.45
CA THR A 163 14.80 -22.14 22.59
C THR A 163 14.40 -20.69 22.86
N ALA A 164 14.57 -19.84 21.84
CA ALA A 164 14.10 -18.45 21.89
C ALA A 164 12.90 -18.26 20.97
N SER A 165 11.94 -17.45 21.42
CA SER A 165 10.74 -17.06 20.68
C SER A 165 10.43 -15.59 20.98
N CYS A 166 9.89 -14.87 19.99
CA CYS A 166 9.60 -13.45 20.15
C CYS A 166 8.18 -13.22 20.70
N ALA A 167 8.08 -12.88 21.99
CA ALA A 167 6.79 -12.71 22.66
C ALA A 167 5.95 -11.54 22.11
N ARG A 168 6.58 -10.44 21.68
CA ARG A 168 5.95 -9.27 21.04
C ARG A 168 6.94 -8.55 20.14
N LEU A 169 6.55 -8.23 18.91
CA LEU A 169 7.29 -7.26 18.08
C LEU A 169 6.57 -5.92 18.03
N ARG A 170 7.29 -4.85 18.41
CA ARG A 170 6.91 -3.47 18.11
C ARG A 170 7.89 -2.88 17.11
N ARG A 171 7.33 -2.45 15.99
CA ARG A 171 7.96 -1.88 14.81
C ARG A 171 7.75 -0.32 15.06
N ALA A 172 8.80 0.52 15.19
CA ALA A 172 8.77 2.01 15.46
C ALA A 172 8.48 3.08 14.32
N SER A 173 9.24 3.19 13.20
CA SER A 173 8.89 3.96 11.96
C SER A 173 8.94 3.13 10.64
N ILE A 174 8.29 3.55 9.52
CA ILE A 174 8.48 3.02 8.14
C ILE A 174 8.93 4.15 7.20
N GLY A 175 10.13 4.03 6.61
CA GLY A 175 10.69 5.11 5.80
C GLY A 175 10.70 6.43 6.60
N PRO A 176 10.02 7.49 6.14
CA PRO A 176 9.88 8.74 6.90
C PRO A 176 8.77 8.71 7.98
N PHE A 177 7.86 7.74 7.94
CA PHE A 177 6.63 7.75 8.76
C PHE A 177 6.84 7.12 10.14
N HIS A 178 6.75 7.92 11.20
CA HIS A 178 6.92 7.48 12.59
C HIS A 178 5.60 7.02 13.23
N SER A 179 5.67 6.26 14.33
CA SER A 179 4.46 5.84 15.06
C SER A 179 3.61 6.99 15.62
N SER A 180 4.14 8.22 15.65
CA SER A 180 3.40 9.46 15.92
C SER A 180 2.48 9.90 14.77
N HIS A 181 2.64 9.33 13.58
CA HIS A 181 1.79 9.54 12.41
C HIS A 181 0.86 8.35 12.12
N ALA A 182 0.93 7.28 12.92
CA ALA A 182 0.07 6.12 12.77
C ALA A 182 -1.33 6.42 13.36
N LEU A 183 -2.37 6.29 12.53
CA LEU A 183 -3.75 6.45 12.97
C LEU A 183 -4.17 5.21 13.80
N LEU A 184 -4.56 5.42 15.07
CA LEU A 184 -5.04 4.34 15.92
C LEU A 184 -6.51 4.01 15.62
N GLU A 185 -6.94 2.78 15.88
CA GLU A 185 -8.33 2.33 15.63
C GLU A 185 -9.38 3.25 16.29
N LYS A 186 -9.11 3.71 17.52
CA LYS A 186 -9.97 4.65 18.27
C LYS A 186 -10.02 6.07 17.69
N GLN A 187 -9.15 6.39 16.72
CA GLN A 187 -9.03 7.71 16.09
C GLN A 187 -9.55 7.71 14.64
N ILE A 188 -10.02 6.56 14.14
CA ILE A 188 -10.63 6.43 12.81
C ILE A 188 -11.90 7.29 12.75
N SER A 189 -11.80 8.39 12.00
CA SER A 189 -12.89 9.23 11.51
C SER A 189 -12.45 9.88 10.20
N LEU A 190 -13.39 10.28 9.34
CA LEU A 190 -13.11 10.91 8.05
C LEU A 190 -12.19 12.13 8.20
N GLN A 191 -12.47 13.01 9.16
CA GLN A 191 -11.62 14.19 9.43
C GLN A 191 -10.18 13.81 9.79
N ASN A 192 -9.99 12.78 10.63
CA ASN A 192 -8.66 12.36 11.05
C ASN A 192 -7.91 11.61 9.95
N ILE A 193 -8.61 10.84 9.12
CA ILE A 193 -8.06 10.19 7.93
C ILE A 193 -7.59 11.25 6.92
N LEU A 194 -8.41 12.26 6.62
CA LEU A 194 -8.05 13.34 5.70
C LEU A 194 -6.84 14.15 6.23
N ARG A 195 -6.83 14.54 7.51
CA ARG A 195 -5.67 15.18 8.16
C ARG A 195 -4.41 14.31 8.10
N ASN A 196 -4.55 12.99 8.26
CA ASN A 196 -3.43 12.05 8.21
C ASN A 196 -2.88 11.91 6.78
N ILE A 197 -3.75 11.81 5.77
CA ILE A 197 -3.37 11.81 4.35
C ILE A 197 -2.63 13.11 4.00
N GLU A 198 -3.11 14.27 4.46
CA GLU A 198 -2.46 15.55 4.22
C GLU A 198 -1.09 15.64 4.90
N LEU A 199 -0.98 15.23 6.18
CA LEU A 199 0.28 15.12 6.91
C LEU A 199 1.26 14.21 6.18
N CYS A 200 0.81 13.05 5.70
CA CYS A 200 1.65 12.10 4.98
C CYS A 200 2.12 12.66 3.62
N ARG A 201 1.26 13.40 2.90
CA ARG A 201 1.65 14.14 1.68
C ARG A 201 2.71 15.20 1.97
N ARG A 202 2.56 15.98 3.06
CA ARG A 202 3.56 16.98 3.49
C ARG A 202 4.91 16.33 3.79
N ILE A 203 4.92 15.18 4.47
CA ILE A 203 6.14 14.40 4.73
C ILE A 203 6.79 13.91 3.43
N MET A 204 6.03 13.31 2.51
CA MET A 204 6.57 12.85 1.22
C MET A 204 7.14 14.01 0.39
N ASN A 205 6.47 15.16 0.38
CA ASN A 205 6.92 16.35 -0.35
C ASN A 205 8.16 17.02 0.27
N SER A 206 8.52 16.72 1.53
CA SER A 206 9.77 17.20 2.16
C SER A 206 11.00 16.35 1.85
N LEU A 207 10.82 15.22 1.15
CA LEU A 207 11.91 14.35 0.73
C LEU A 207 12.36 14.71 -0.69
N GLY A 208 13.63 14.45 -1.00
CA GLY A 208 14.11 14.51 -2.38
C GLY A 208 13.35 13.52 -3.27
N LYS A 209 13.03 13.93 -4.49
CA LYS A 209 12.51 13.03 -5.51
C LYS A 209 13.67 12.28 -6.15
N ASP A 210 13.69 10.96 -6.04
CA ASP A 210 14.61 10.12 -6.80
C ASP A 210 14.19 10.12 -8.28
N GLU A 211 15.02 10.67 -9.17
CA GLU A 211 14.70 10.84 -10.60
C GLU A 211 14.49 9.51 -11.36
N GLY A 212 14.94 8.39 -10.78
CA GLY A 212 14.74 7.04 -11.33
C GLY A 212 13.41 6.37 -10.97
N VAL A 213 12.51 7.03 -10.23
CA VAL A 213 11.21 6.42 -9.84
C VAL A 213 10.19 6.58 -10.96
N ILE A 214 9.93 5.47 -11.66
CA ILE A 214 8.79 5.36 -12.57
C ILE A 214 7.51 5.33 -11.72
N TYR A 215 6.69 6.37 -11.83
CA TYR A 215 5.34 6.37 -11.27
C TYR A 215 4.42 5.55 -12.18
N GLU A 216 3.76 4.52 -11.64
CA GLU A 216 2.70 3.84 -12.37
C GLU A 216 1.55 4.82 -12.64
N ASN A 217 1.16 4.89 -13.92
CA ASN A 217 -0.09 5.48 -14.39
C ASN A 217 -0.32 6.97 -14.09
N ASN A 218 0.53 7.83 -14.68
CA ASN A 218 0.10 9.18 -15.07
C ASN A 218 -0.41 9.23 -16.54
N SER A 219 -0.76 8.08 -17.12
CA SER A 219 -1.66 8.02 -18.27
C SER A 219 -3.06 8.42 -17.79
N PRO A 220 -3.72 9.44 -18.36
CA PRO A 220 -5.14 9.62 -18.12
C PRO A 220 -5.88 8.36 -18.59
N TYR A 221 -6.90 7.92 -17.86
CA TYR A 221 -7.79 6.84 -18.31
C TYR A 221 -8.89 7.43 -19.22
N GLU A 222 -8.47 8.31 -20.11
CA GLU A 222 -9.27 8.93 -21.16
C GLU A 222 -8.86 8.29 -22.48
N GLU A 223 -9.34 7.06 -22.72
CA GLU A 223 -9.64 6.66 -24.09
C GLU A 223 -10.68 7.67 -24.60
N VAL A 224 -10.21 8.70 -25.32
CA VAL A 224 -11.08 9.49 -26.18
C VAL A 224 -11.56 8.54 -27.26
N ARG A 225 -12.71 7.91 -27.00
CA ARG A 225 -13.45 7.16 -28.00
C ARG A 225 -13.97 8.19 -28.99
N ASP A 226 -13.31 8.29 -30.13
CA ASP A 226 -13.82 9.05 -31.26
C ASP A 226 -15.27 8.64 -31.49
N VAL A 227 -16.16 9.64 -31.48
CA VAL A 227 -17.59 9.43 -31.75
C VAL A 227 -17.72 9.24 -33.25
N VAL A 228 -17.46 8.01 -33.70
CA VAL A 228 -17.64 7.59 -35.10
C VAL A 228 -19.12 7.77 -35.44
N ASP A 229 -19.39 8.69 -36.36
CA ASP A 229 -20.74 8.99 -36.80
C ASP A 229 -21.38 7.76 -37.48
N GLY A 230 -22.69 7.60 -37.33
CA GLY A 230 -23.38 6.31 -37.29
C GLY A 230 -23.54 5.55 -38.62
N LEU A 231 -22.68 5.76 -39.61
CA LEU A 231 -22.74 5.15 -40.93
C LEU A 231 -21.36 4.77 -41.49
N ASP A 232 -20.81 3.64 -41.04
CA ASP A 232 -20.02 2.79 -41.94
C ASP A 232 -20.30 1.30 -41.67
N LEU A 233 -20.57 0.54 -42.73
CA LEU A 233 -21.29 -0.74 -42.67
C LEU A 233 -20.36 -1.96 -42.79
N HIS A 234 -19.90 -2.47 -41.65
CA HIS A 234 -19.43 -3.87 -41.56
C HIS A 234 -20.04 -4.58 -40.34
N ILE A 235 -21.19 -5.19 -40.58
CA ILE A 235 -21.86 -6.14 -39.67
C ILE A 235 -21.10 -7.47 -39.73
N ASP A 236 -20.79 -8.06 -38.57
CA ASP A 236 -20.77 -9.53 -38.37
C ASP A 236 -20.72 -9.97 -36.89
N HIS A 237 -21.04 -9.07 -35.95
CA HIS A 237 -21.28 -9.41 -34.54
C HIS A 237 -22.68 -8.92 -34.14
N GLU A 238 -23.58 -9.88 -33.94
CA GLU A 238 -24.98 -9.65 -33.56
C GLU A 238 -25.06 -8.99 -32.18
N TYR A 239 -25.48 -7.71 -32.15
CA TYR A 239 -25.53 -6.90 -30.93
C TYR A 239 -26.73 -7.30 -30.05
N ASP A 240 -26.57 -8.38 -29.31
CA ASP A 240 -27.52 -8.90 -28.34
C ASP A 240 -27.65 -7.96 -27.13
N ALA A 241 -28.54 -6.97 -27.27
CA ALA A 241 -28.86 -5.96 -26.26
C ALA A 241 -29.49 -6.54 -24.96
N MET A 242 -29.79 -7.84 -24.91
CA MET A 242 -30.27 -8.52 -23.70
C MET A 242 -29.12 -9.06 -22.83
N ARG A 243 -27.85 -8.92 -23.25
CA ARG A 243 -26.69 -9.32 -22.44
C ARG A 243 -26.43 -8.36 -21.28
N PRO A 244 -26.43 -8.81 -20.02
CA PRO A 244 -26.03 -7.96 -18.90
C PRO A 244 -24.55 -7.59 -19.01
N VAL A 245 -24.23 -6.34 -18.68
CA VAL A 245 -22.95 -5.65 -18.95
C VAL A 245 -21.70 -6.31 -18.33
N TRP A 246 -21.85 -7.29 -17.43
CA TRP A 246 -20.73 -7.97 -16.76
C TRP A 246 -20.93 -9.49 -16.69
N PRO A 247 -19.97 -10.31 -17.18
CA PRO A 247 -19.97 -11.75 -16.91
C PRO A 247 -19.64 -12.00 -15.44
N ARG A 248 -20.62 -12.50 -14.68
CA ARG A 248 -20.40 -12.94 -13.29
C ARG A 248 -19.76 -14.31 -13.28
N ASN A 249 -18.43 -14.34 -13.37
CA ASN A 249 -17.64 -15.55 -13.20
C ASN A 249 -17.72 -15.99 -11.72
N TYR A 250 -18.62 -16.91 -11.41
CA TYR A 250 -18.66 -17.62 -10.13
C TYR A 250 -17.70 -18.82 -10.18
N THR A 251 -16.69 -18.80 -9.32
CA THR A 251 -15.75 -19.90 -9.03
C THR A 251 -15.58 -20.01 -7.52
#